data_AF-A0A8W8LY33-F1
#
_entry.id   AF-A0A8W8LY33-F1
#
_cell.length_a   1.000
_cell.length_b   1.000
_cell.length_c   1.000
_cell.angle_alpha   90.00
_cell.angle_beta   90.00
_cell.angle_gamma   90.00
#
_symmetry.space_group_name_H-M   'P 1'
#
loop_
_entity.id
_entity.type
_entity.pdbx_description
1 polymer ?
#
loop_
_entity_poly.entity_id
_entity_poly.type
_entity_poly.pdbx_seq_one_letter_code
_entity_poly.pdbx_strand_id
1 'polypeptide(L)' 'EVCARIIESPAFNYLDAPVMRVTGADVPTPYAKTLEDNTFPQVFNIVNTVKQSLKVP' A
#
# COMPACT_ATOMS: atom_id res chain seq x y z
N GLU A 1 0.86 -9.70 -7.60
CA GLU A 1 0.89 -9.94 -9.06
C GLU A 1 1.24 -8.64 -9.80
N VAL A 2 0.44 -7.57 -9.72
CA VAL A 2 0.80 -6.23 -10.26
C VAL A 2 2.25 -5.79 -10.00
N CYS A 3 2.72 -5.80 -8.74
CA CYS A 3 4.10 -5.38 -8.42
C CYS A 3 5.16 -6.25 -9.13
N ALA A 4 4.93 -7.57 -9.21
CA ALA A 4 5.86 -8.50 -9.87
C ALA A 4 5.91 -8.22 -11.38
N ARG A 5 4.76 -7.99 -12.01
CA ARG A 5 4.66 -7.67 -13.44
C ARG A 5 5.40 -6.37 -13.79
N ILE A 6 5.31 -5.35 -12.94
CA ILE A 6 6.02 -4.09 -13.15
C ILE A 6 7.54 -4.32 -13.06
N ILE A 7 8.00 -5.07 -12.07
CA ILE A 7 9.42 -5.37 -11.85
C ILE A 7 10.01 -6.23 -12.98
N GLU A 8 9.25 -7.20 -13.48
CA GLU A 8 9.66 -8.07 -14.60
C GLU A 8 9.63 -7.35 -15.96
N SER A 9 8.97 -6.19 -16.05
CA SER A 9 8.81 -5.44 -17.29
C SER A 9 9.90 -4.37 -17.49
N PRO A 10 10.09 -3.87 -18.73
CA PRO A 10 10.98 -2.74 -18.99
C PRO A 10 10.61 -1.45 -18.23
N ALA A 11 9.37 -1.35 -17.72
CA ALA A 11 8.91 -0.22 -16.93
C ALA A 11 9.67 -0.08 -15.60
N PHE A 12 10.32 -1.15 -15.11
CA PHE A 12 11.13 -1.11 -13.90
C PHE A 12 12.22 -0.01 -13.94
N ASN A 13 12.84 0.20 -15.11
CA ASN A 13 13.88 1.21 -15.27
C ASN A 13 13.36 2.67 -15.21
N TYR A 14 12.04 2.86 -15.27
CA TYR A 14 11.40 4.17 -15.18
C TYR A 14 10.93 4.50 -13.75
N LEU A 15 11.09 3.58 -12.79
CA LEU A 15 10.66 3.81 -11.41
C LEU A 15 11.72 4.59 -10.63
N ASP A 16 11.39 5.83 -10.26
CA ASP A 16 12.20 6.65 -9.36
C ASP A 16 12.08 6.25 -7.88
N ALA A 17 11.08 5.44 -7.55
CA ALA A 17 10.76 5.00 -6.20
C ALA A 17 10.27 3.54 -6.20
N PRO A 18 10.44 2.81 -5.07
CA PRO A 18 9.98 1.44 -4.96
C PRO A 18 8.45 1.35 -5.00
N VAL A 19 7.94 0.28 -5.62
CA VAL A 19 6.51 -0.02 -5.62
C VAL A 19 6.08 -0.43 -4.21
N MET A 20 5.09 0.26 -3.65
CA MET A 20 4.52 -0.06 -2.34
C MET A 20 3.09 -0.57 -2.47
N ARG A 21 2.62 -1.29 -1.43
CA ARG A 21 1.27 -1.86 -1.38
C ARG A 21 0.54 -1.36 -0.15
N VAL A 22 -0.70 -0.96 -0.34
CA VAL A 22 -1.66 -0.69 0.73
C VAL A 22 -2.71 -1.79 0.66
N THR A 23 -2.82 -2.58 1.72
CA THR A 23 -3.75 -3.71 1.82
C THR A 23 -4.44 -3.68 3.17
N GLY A 24 -5.50 -4.48 3.31
CA GLY A 24 -6.05 -4.75 4.63
C GLY A 24 -5.03 -5.42 5.54
N ALA A 25 -5.30 -5.37 6.85
CA ALA A 25 -4.50 -6.09 7.82
C ALA A 25 -4.59 -7.60 7.56
N ASP A 26 -3.49 -8.33 7.78
CA ASP A 26 -3.39 -9.76 7.52
C ASP A 26 -4.01 -10.58 8.67
N VAL A 27 -5.29 -10.34 8.92
CA VAL A 27 -6.10 -10.99 9.95
C VAL A 27 -7.52 -11.19 9.42
N PRO A 28 -8.26 -12.20 9.94
CA PRO A 28 -9.70 -12.29 9.71
C PRO A 28 -10.39 -11.02 10.22
N THR A 29 -11.40 -10.52 9.49
CA THR A 29 -12.11 -9.30 9.85
C THR A 29 -12.77 -9.43 11.24
N PRO A 30 -12.38 -8.61 12.22
CA PRO A 30 -12.94 -8.67 13.57
C PRO A 30 -14.31 -7.96 13.62
N TYR A 31 -15.17 -8.43 14.52
CA TYR A 31 -16.51 -7.84 14.72
C TYR A 31 -16.48 -6.46 15.42
N ALA A 32 -15.52 -6.25 16.32
CA ALA A 32 -15.43 -5.01 17.07
C ALA A 32 -15.16 -3.84 16.11
N LYS A 33 -16.05 -2.83 16.10
CA LYS A 33 -16.03 -1.74 15.10
C LYS A 33 -14.68 -1.05 14.97
N THR A 34 -14.05 -0.76 16.11
CA THR A 34 -12.72 -0.13 16.14
C THR A 34 -11.64 -0.97 15.48
N LEU A 35 -11.72 -2.30 15.61
CA LEU A 35 -10.77 -3.21 14.98
C LEU A 35 -11.10 -3.44 13.51
N GLU A 36 -12.39 -3.48 13.16
CA GLU A 36 -12.87 -3.58 11.78
C GLU A 36 -12.35 -2.39 10.95
N ASP A 37 -12.50 -1.18 11.48
CA ASP A 37 -12.08 0.05 10.79
C ASP A 37 -10.57 0.07 10.51
N ASN A 38 -9.76 -0.51 11.40
CA ASN A 38 -8.31 -0.65 11.23
C ASN A 38 -7.90 -1.85 10.36
N THR A 39 -8.82 -2.77 10.06
CA THR A 39 -8.54 -3.92 9.19
C THR A 39 -8.62 -3.52 7.73
N PHE A 40 -9.42 -2.51 7.39
CA PHE A 40 -9.55 -2.00 6.03
C PHE A 40 -8.64 -0.78 5.78
N PRO A 41 -8.07 -0.64 4.57
CA PRO A 41 -7.33 0.55 4.20
C PRO A 41 -8.17 1.83 4.32
N GLN A 42 -7.64 2.83 5.01
CA GLN A 42 -8.25 4.14 5.13
C GLN A 42 -7.47 5.18 4.32
N VAL A 43 -8.08 6.35 4.12
CA VAL A 43 -7.48 7.48 3.40
C VAL A 43 -6.08 7.83 3.95
N PHE A 44 -5.91 7.83 5.28
CA PHE A 44 -4.63 8.16 5.89
C PHE A 44 -3.54 7.14 5.55
N ASN A 45 -3.87 5.85 5.41
CA ASN A 45 -2.89 4.84 4.99
C ASN A 45 -2.39 5.14 3.59
N ILE A 46 -3.30 5.47 2.66
CA ILE A 46 -2.96 5.79 1.27
C ILE A 46 -2.07 7.03 1.20
N VAL A 47 -2.48 8.12 1.87
CA VAL A 47 -1.72 9.38 1.87
C VAL A 47 -0.33 9.18 2.46
N ASN A 48 -0.21 8.46 3.58
CA ASN A 48 1.07 8.19 4.22
C ASN A 48 1.99 7.36 3.31
N THR A 49 1.46 6.33 2.63
CA THR A 49 2.25 5.53 1.68
C THR A 49 2.68 6.37 0.48
N VAL A 50 1.82 7.25 -0.07
CA VAL A 50 2.21 8.16 -1.16
C VAL A 50 3.31 9.12 -0.72
N LYS A 51 3.16 9.74 0.45
CA LYS A 51 4.18 10.61 1.02
C LYS A 51 5.52 9.89 1.22
N GLN A 52 5.49 8.66 1.73
CA GLN A 52 6.68 7.83 1.88
C GLN A 52 7.32 7.50 0.52
N SER A 53 6.52 7.26 -0.52
CA SER A 53 7.01 7.00 -1.88
C SER A 53 7.74 8.22 -2.44
N LEU A 54 7.17 9.40 -2.25
CA LEU A 54 7.71 10.68 -2.70
C LEU A 54 8.79 11.27 -1.78
N LYS A 55 9.05 10.64 -0.61
CA LYS A 55 9.94 11.14 0.45
C LYS A 55 9.58 12.57 0.93
N VAL A 56 8.28 12.87 1.00
CA VAL A 56 7.75 14.16 1.45
C VAL A 56 7.27 14.03 2.91
N PRO A 57 7.53 15.01 3.80
CA PRO A 57 7.01 15.01 5.17
C PRO A 57 5.47 15.05 5.26
#